data_AF-A0A7C1KJT4-F1
#
_entry.id   AF-A0A7C1KJT4-F1
#
_cell.length_a   1.000
_cell.length_b   1.000
_cell.length_c   1.000
_cell.angle_alpha   90.00
_cell.angle_beta   90.00
_cell.angle_gamma   90.00
#
_symmetry.space_group_name_H-M   'P 1'
#
loop_
_entity.id
_entity.type
_entity.pdbx_description
1 polymer ?
#
loop_
_entity_poly.entity_id
_entity_poly.type
_entity_poly.pdbx_seq_one_letter_code
_entity_poly.pdbx_strand_id
1 'polypeptide(L)' 'MNVEQLIAKLHNYNPKAEVNVIVHNQIEDFTISFGGGSEGETKETCKEVSFYVDRLCQSDDAEG' A
#
# COMPACT_ATOMS: atom_id res chain seq x y z
N MET A 1 4.98 0.75 11.71
CA MET A 1 3.62 0.19 11.90
C MET A 1 3.56 -1.08 11.09
N ASN A 2 3.20 -2.21 11.69
CA ASN A 2 3.05 -3.49 10.97
C ASN A 2 1.58 -3.69 10.51
N VAL A 3 1.33 -4.76 9.76
CA VAL A 3 -0.01 -5.10 9.21
C VAL A 3 -1.04 -5.31 10.33
N GLU A 4 -0.68 -6.01 11.41
CA GLU A 4 -1.56 -6.28 12.55
C GLU A 4 -2.06 -4.98 13.21
N GLN A 5 -1.16 -4.03 13.44
CA GLN A 5 -1.49 -2.72 13.99
C GLN A 5 -2.40 -1.90 13.08
N LEU A 6 -2.22 -2.00 11.75
CA LEU A 6 -3.07 -1.33 10.77
C LEU A 6 -4.50 -1.92 10.80
N ILE A 7 -4.62 -3.25 10.79
CA ILE A 7 -5.92 -3.94 10.87
C ILE A 7 -6.66 -3.56 12.15
N ALA A 8 -5.97 -3.56 13.30
CA ALA A 8 -6.57 -3.17 14.57
C ALA A 8 -7.12 -1.73 14.56
N LYS A 9 -6.44 -0.80 13.87
CA LYS A 9 -6.94 0.56 13.69
C LYS A 9 -8.19 0.59 12.80
N LEU A 10 -8.18 -0.14 11.69
CA LEU A 10 -9.29 -0.19 10.73
C LEU A 10 -10.54 -0.85 11.31
N HIS A 11 -10.39 -1.80 12.23
CA HIS A 11 -11.52 -2.47 12.92
C HIS A 11 -12.45 -1.51 13.69
N ASN A 12 -11.99 -0.31 14.05
CA ASN A 12 -12.82 0.68 14.75
C ASN A 12 -13.73 1.48 13.80
N TYR A 13 -13.60 1.30 12.48
CA TYR A 13 -14.38 2.01 11.47
C TYR A 13 -15.43 1.09 10.81
N ASN A 14 -16.36 1.69 10.07
CA ASN A 14 -17.37 0.94 9.33
C ASN A 14 -16.70 0.06 8.24
N PRO A 15 -16.80 -1.28 8.28
CA PRO A 15 -16.16 -2.17 7.31
C PRO A 15 -16.75 -2.06 5.89
N LYS A 16 -17.86 -1.34 5.72
CA LYS A 16 -18.46 -1.03 4.41
C LYS A 16 -18.08 0.35 3.87
N ALA A 17 -17.28 1.12 4.60
CA ALA A 17 -16.81 2.41 4.12
C ALA A 17 -15.78 2.24 2.99
N GLU A 18 -15.76 3.20 2.07
CA GLU A 18 -14.75 3.29 1.03
C GLU A 18 -13.39 3.72 1.62
N VAL A 19 -12.31 3.15 1.09
CA VAL A 19 -10.94 3.50 1.47
C VAL A 19 -10.35 4.41 0.39
N ASN A 20 -10.15 5.68 0.72
CA ASN A 20 -9.54 6.66 -0.16
C ASN A 20 -8.11 6.99 0.32
N VAL A 21 -7.13 6.92 -0.57
CA VAL A 21 -5.78 7.44 -0.34
C VAL A 21 -5.73 8.87 -0.87
N ILE A 22 -5.38 9.82 0.01
CA ILE A 22 -5.35 11.25 -0.34
C ILE A 22 -3.90 11.74 -0.38
N VAL A 23 -3.44 12.19 -1.55
CA VAL A 23 -2.14 12.86 -1.70
C VAL A 23 -2.35 14.24 -2.31
N HIS A 24 -1.74 15.28 -1.73
CA HIS A 24 -1.89 16.67 -2.19
C HIS A 24 -3.36 17.09 -2.44
N ASN A 25 -4.26 16.70 -1.54
CA ASN A 25 -5.71 16.97 -1.61
C ASN A 25 -6.45 16.33 -2.79
N GLN A 26 -5.91 15.28 -3.40
CA GLN A 26 -6.55 14.51 -4.45
C GLN A 26 -6.69 13.04 -4.01
N ILE A 27 -7.81 12.40 -4.40
CA ILE A 27 -7.99 10.95 -4.26
C ILE A 27 -7.11 10.29 -5.32
N GLU A 28 -6.30 9.33 -4.90
CA GLU A 28 -5.38 8.61 -5.77
C GLU A 28 -5.65 7.12 -5.73
N ASP A 29 -5.50 6.48 -6.88
CA ASP A 29 -5.44 5.03 -6.97
C ASP A 29 -4.12 4.53 -6.35
N PHE A 30 -4.19 3.36 -5.73
CA PHE A 30 -3.02 2.74 -5.14
C PHE A 30 -3.02 1.22 -5.29
N THR A 31 -1.82 0.67 -5.42
CA THR A 31 -1.57 -0.76 -5.48
C THR A 31 -0.90 -1.22 -4.20
N ILE A 32 -1.41 -2.31 -3.60
CA ILE A 32 -0.76 -2.97 -2.47
C ILE A 32 0.14 -4.08 -3.00
N SER A 33 1.40 -4.05 -2.60
CA SER A 33 2.39 -5.10 -2.89
C SER A 33 3.02 -5.62 -1.61
N PHE A 34 3.67 -6.78 -1.69
CA PHE A 34 4.41 -7.40 -0.60
C PHE A 34 5.84 -7.73 -1.03
N GLY A 35 6.78 -7.68 -0.09
CA GLY A 35 8.21 -7.92 -0.32
C GLY A 35 9.00 -7.98 1.00
N GLY A 36 10.32 -7.85 0.94
CA GLY A 36 11.14 -8.00 2.17
C GLY A 36 12.51 -8.63 2.02
N GLY A 37 12.96 -8.92 0.79
CA GLY A 37 14.38 -9.12 0.48
C GLY A 37 14.82 -10.57 0.33
N SER A 38 13.95 -11.49 -0.08
CA SER A 38 14.36 -12.86 -0.44
C SER A 38 13.54 -13.38 -1.62
N GLU A 39 14.18 -14.14 -2.51
CA GLU A 39 13.49 -14.82 -3.60
C GLU A 39 12.54 -15.88 -3.03
N GLY A 40 11.28 -15.90 -3.48
CA GLY A 40 10.27 -16.89 -3.06
C GLY A 40 9.38 -16.50 -1.87
N GLU A 41 9.34 -15.24 -1.44
CA GLU A 41 8.40 -14.78 -0.41
C GLU A 41 6.93 -14.92 -0.85
N THR A 42 6.07 -15.24 0.11
CA THR A 42 4.61 -15.32 -0.07
C THR A 42 3.91 -14.23 0.76
N LYS A 43 2.60 -14.02 0.57
CA LYS A 43 1.83 -13.03 1.36
C LYS A 43 1.84 -13.32 2.86
N GLU A 44 2.01 -14.59 3.23
CA GLU A 44 2.03 -15.06 4.62
C GLU A 44 3.43 -14.92 5.26
N THR A 45 4.48 -14.88 4.44
CA THR A 45 5.89 -14.92 4.90
C THR A 45 6.65 -13.63 4.61
N CYS A 46 6.08 -12.70 3.84
CA CYS A 46 6.69 -11.42 3.53
C CYS A 46 6.96 -10.60 4.79
N LYS A 47 8.06 -9.84 4.78
CA LYS A 47 8.43 -8.97 5.90
C LYS A 47 7.85 -7.57 5.78
N GLU A 48 7.47 -7.17 4.57
CA GLU A 48 7.06 -5.82 4.23
C GLU A 48 5.81 -5.84 3.33
N VAL A 49 4.95 -4.84 3.54
CA VAL A 49 3.80 -4.54 2.70
C VAL A 49 3.86 -3.06 2.34
N SER A 50 3.78 -2.77 1.06
CA SER A 50 3.96 -1.43 0.49
C SER A 50 2.72 -0.99 -0.25
N PHE A 51 2.38 0.29 -0.14
CA PHE A 51 1.27 0.94 -0.84
C PHE A 51 1.86 1.90 -1.87
N TYR A 52 1.78 1.55 -3.14
CA TYR A 52 2.25 2.36 -4.24
C TYR A 52 1.12 3.27 -4.69
N VAL A 53 1.37 4.58 -4.69
CA VAL A 53 0.43 5.53 -5.32
C VAL A 53 0.76 5.54 -6.80
N ASP A 54 -0.08 4.89 -7.60
CA ASP A 54 0.26 4.48 -8.97
C ASP A 54 0.76 5.65 -9.82
N ARG A 55 0.12 6.83 -9.68
CA ARG A 55 0.52 8.06 -10.38
C ARG A 55 1.92 8.54 -10.01
N LEU A 56 2.34 8.40 -8.75
CA LEU A 56 3.65 8.85 -8.28
C LEU A 56 4.77 7.88 -8.65
N CYS A 57 4.44 6.63 -8.93
CA CYS A 57 5.41 5.59 -9.28
C CYS A 57 5.69 5.51 -10.78
N GLN A 58 4.97 6.27 -11.62
CA GLN A 58 5.19 6.34 -13.07
C GLN A 58 6.29 7.32 -13.50
N SER A 59 6.96 7.99 -12.55
CA SER A 59 7.97 9.00 -12.84
C SER A 59 9.37 8.48 -12.53
N ASP A 60 9.95 7.72 -13.46
CA ASP A 60 11.41 7.52 -13.57
C ASP A 60 11.86 7.04 -14.98
N ASP A 61 10.95 6.63 -15.88
CA ASP A 61 11.29 6.22 -17.27
C ASP A 61 11.08 7.32 -18.33
N ALA A 62 11.06 8.60 -17.94
CA ALA A 62 10.82 9.72 -18.84
C ALA A 62 11.90 10.81 -18.81
N GLU A 63 13.17 10.43 -18.68
CA GLU A 63 14.29 11.24 -19.20
C GLU A 63 15.29 10.31 -19.91
N GLY A 64 15.40 10.49 -21.23
CA GLY A 64 16.41 9.86 -22.07
C GLY A 64 17.73 10.62 -22.13
#